data_AF-A0A1F9TI12-F1
#
_entry.id   AF-A0A1F9TI12-F1
#
_cell.length_a   1.000
_cell.length_b   1.000
_cell.length_c   1.000
_cell.angle_alpha   90.00
_cell.angle_beta   90.00
_cell.angle_gamma   90.00
#
_symmetry.space_group_name_H-M   'P 1'
#
loop_
_entity.id
_entity.type
_entity.pdbx_description
1 polymer ?
#
loop_
_entity_poly.entity_id
_entity_poly.type
_entity_poly.pdbx_seq_one_letter_code
_entity_poly.pdbx_strand_id
1 'polypeptide(L)' 'MIKLEKLNGSLVVVNAELIESVEGSPDTVINLATGNRYLVRNPVDEVIALVVEYKKKVYSERKCINPLEGYEKK' A
#
# COMPACT_ATOMS: atom_id res chain seq x y z
N MET A 1 0.10 -4.94 -3.94
CA MET A 1 -0.76 -5.81 -3.10
C MET A 1 -0.26 -5.71 -1.67
N ILE A 2 -1.16 -5.48 -0.69
CA ILE A 2 -0.85 -5.46 0.74
C ILE A 2 -1.58 -6.59 1.46
N LYS A 3 -0.98 -7.14 2.51
CA LYS A 3 -1.51 -8.27 3.28
C LYS A 3 -2.10 -7.77 4.58
N LEU A 4 -3.28 -8.24 4.93
CA LEU A 4 -4.04 -7.84 6.11
C LEU A 4 -4.69 -9.07 6.76
N GLU A 5 -5.12 -8.93 8.01
CA GLU A 5 -5.84 -9.96 8.75
C GLU A 5 -7.29 -9.53 8.97
N LYS A 6 -8.24 -10.35 8.51
CA LYS A 6 -9.66 -10.14 8.76
C LYS A 6 -10.00 -10.38 10.23
N LEU A 7 -11.17 -9.92 10.68
CA LEU A 7 -11.66 -10.16 12.05
C LEU A 7 -11.76 -11.65 12.43
N ASN A 8 -11.89 -12.55 11.46
CA ASN A 8 -11.95 -14.00 11.69
C ASN A 8 -10.57 -14.68 11.74
N GLY A 9 -9.46 -13.92 11.71
CA GLY A 9 -8.09 -14.45 11.70
C GLY A 9 -7.61 -14.95 10.33
N SER A 10 -8.45 -14.90 9.29
CA SER A 10 -8.02 -15.25 7.94
C SER A 10 -7.23 -14.11 7.29
N LEU A 11 -6.23 -14.48 6.51
CA LEU A 11 -5.42 -13.53 5.76
C LEU A 11 -6.16 -13.09 4.49
N VAL A 12 -6.08 -11.80 4.19
CA VAL A 12 -6.56 -11.23 2.93
C VAL A 12 -5.47 -10.41 2.29
N VAL A 13 -5.41 -10.45 0.96
CA VAL A 13 -4.50 -9.61 0.18
C VAL A 13 -5.34 -8.68 -0.66
N VAL A 14 -5.14 -7.38 -0.49
CA VAL A 14 -5.89 -6.33 -1.19
C VAL A 14 -4.98 -5.49 -2.08
N ASN A 15 -5.56 -4.93 -3.15
CA ASN A 15 -4.84 -3.99 -3.99
C ASN A 15 -4.80 -2.61 -3.30
N ALA A 16 -3.59 -2.13 -3.00
CA ALA A 16 -3.38 -0.85 -2.33
C ALA A 16 -3.81 0.35 -3.16
N GLU A 17 -3.77 0.26 -4.51
CA GLU A 17 -4.18 1.36 -5.39
C GLU A 17 -5.70 1.48 -5.51
N LEU A 18 -6.44 0.46 -5.10
CA LEU A 18 -7.91 0.47 -5.10
C LEU A 18 -8.50 0.84 -3.74
N ILE A 19 -7.68 1.03 -2.71
CA ILE A 19 -8.16 1.48 -1.40
C ILE A 19 -8.62 2.93 -1.54
N GLU A 20 -9.91 3.14 -1.30
CA GLU A 20 -10.55 4.45 -1.39
C GLU A 20 -10.54 5.14 -0.03
N SER A 21 -10.95 4.44 1.03
CA SER A 21 -10.89 4.94 2.40
C SER A 21 -10.56 3.83 3.40
N VAL A 22 -9.97 4.26 4.52
CA VAL A 22 -9.70 3.42 5.69
C VAL A 22 -10.27 4.16 6.90
N GLU A 23 -11.21 3.53 7.59
CA GLU A 23 -11.93 4.12 8.73
C GLU A 23 -11.71 3.27 9.98
N GLY A 24 -11.49 3.91 11.13
CA GLY A 24 -11.38 3.23 12.42
C GLY A 24 -12.66 3.39 13.24
N SER A 25 -13.42 2.31 13.45
CA SER A 25 -14.58 2.27 14.37
C SER A 25 -15.01 0.84 14.71
N PRO A 26 -15.16 0.51 16.00
CA PRO A 26 -14.09 -0.08 16.85
C PRO A 26 -13.06 -0.99 16.13
N ASP A 27 -13.42 -1.55 14.99
CA ASP A 27 -12.55 -2.29 14.07
C ASP A 27 -12.19 -1.41 12.86
N THR A 28 -11.17 -1.81 12.08
CA THR A 28 -10.78 -1.05 10.89
C THR A 28 -11.55 -1.53 9.67
N VAL A 29 -12.20 -0.60 8.96
CA VAL A 29 -12.93 -0.86 7.71
C VAL A 29 -12.14 -0.30 6.54
N ILE A 30 -11.91 -1.15 5.54
CA ILE A 30 -11.27 -0.76 4.28
C ILE A 30 -12.33 -0.79 3.18
N ASN A 31 -12.56 0.37 2.59
CA ASN A 31 -13.43 0.54 1.43
C ASN A 31 -12.56 0.56 0.17
N LEU A 32 -12.90 -0.29 -0.79
CA LEU A 32 -12.28 -0.27 -2.11
C LEU A 32 -13.15 0.53 -3.10
N ALA A 33 -12.51 1.18 -4.06
CA ALA A 33 -13.16 1.90 -5.15
C ALA A 33 -14.07 1.01 -6.03
N THR A 34 -13.95 -0.32 -5.91
CA THR A 34 -14.84 -1.28 -6.56
C THR A 34 -16.17 -1.48 -5.83
N GLY A 35 -16.38 -0.82 -4.68
CA GLY A 35 -17.52 -1.02 -3.79
C GLY A 35 -17.37 -2.17 -2.78
N ASN A 36 -16.25 -2.90 -2.82
CA ASN A 36 -15.97 -3.97 -1.86
C ASN A 36 -15.53 -3.41 -0.50
N ARG A 37 -15.95 -4.06 0.58
CA ARG A 37 -15.60 -3.68 1.96
C ARG A 37 -14.95 -4.83 2.71
N TYR A 38 -13.89 -4.52 3.46
CA TYR A 38 -13.19 -5.48 4.30
C TYR A 38 -13.09 -4.97 5.73
N LEU A 39 -13.48 -5.80 6.69
CA LEU A 39 -13.22 -5.57 8.11
C LEU A 39 -11.94 -6.30 8.50
N VAL A 40 -10.98 -5.54 9.02
CA VAL A 40 -9.64 -6.03 9.39
C VAL A 40 -9.31 -5.67 10.84
N ARG A 41 -8.46 -6.49 11.45
CA ARG A 41 -7.95 -6.26 12.82
C ARG A 41 -6.82 -5.23 12.85
N ASN A 42 -6.16 -5.01 11.72
CA ASN A 42 -5.04 -4.10 11.61
C ASN A 42 -5.50 -2.67 11.93
N PRO A 43 -4.82 -1.93 12.81
CA PRO A 43 -5.11 -0.51 13.03
C PRO A 43 -4.88 0.29 11.75
N VAL A 44 -5.56 1.44 11.66
CA VAL A 44 -5.48 2.35 10.51
C VAL A 44 -4.02 2.72 10.20
N ASP A 45 -3.21 3.01 11.21
CA ASP A 45 -1.79 3.37 11.04
C ASP A 45 -0.95 2.26 10.39
N GLU A 46 -1.22 1.00 10.72
CA GLU A 46 -0.52 -0.14 10.10
C GLU A 46 -0.91 -0.27 8.62
N VAL A 47 -2.20 -0.11 8.30
CA VAL A 47 -2.67 -0.13 6.91
C VAL A 47 -2.00 0.99 6.11
N ILE A 48 -1.88 2.20 6.67
CA ILE A 48 -1.18 3.33 6.04
C ILE A 48 0.29 2.99 5.81
N ALA A 49 0.98 2.45 6.81
CA ALA A 49 2.38 2.08 6.69
C ALA A 49 2.62 1.05 5.57
N LEU A 50 1.75 0.02 5.48
CA LEU A 50 1.81 -0.99 4.43
C LEU A 50 1.57 -0.38 3.03
N VAL A 51 0.64 0.55 2.88
CA VAL A 51 0.40 1.27 1.62
C VAL A 51 1.61 2.12 1.24
N VAL A 52 2.19 2.84 2.19
CA VAL A 52 3.40 3.65 1.95
C VAL A 52 4.58 2.78 1.55
N GLU A 53 4.79 1.64 2.22
CA GLU A 53 5.84 0.69 1.88
C GLU A 53 5.64 0.13 0.47
N TYR A 54 4.41 -0.24 0.12
CA TYR A 54 4.07 -0.68 -1.23
C TYR A 54 4.40 0.40 -2.27
N LYS A 55 3.98 1.65 -2.06
CA LYS A 55 4.27 2.76 -2.99
C LYS A 55 5.76 3.02 -3.10
N LYS A 56 6.51 2.98 -1.99
CA LYS A 56 7.97 3.08 -2.01
C LYS A 56 8.57 1.99 -2.89
N LYS A 57 8.18 0.73 -2.74
CA LYS A 57 8.70 -0.36 -3.57
C LYS A 57 8.37 -0.16 -5.05
N VAL A 58 7.14 0.22 -5.37
CA VAL A 58 6.70 0.45 -6.75
C VAL A 58 7.43 1.61 -7.43
N TYR A 59 7.71 2.70 -6.71
CA TYR A 59 8.26 3.92 -7.30
C TYR A 59 9.76 4.13 -7.07
N SER A 60 10.34 3.54 -6.02
CA SER A 60 11.76 3.71 -5.66
C SER A 60 12.70 2.91 -6.54
N GLU A 61 12.21 1.89 -7.27
CA GLU A 61 13.04 1.15 -8.22
C GLU A 61 13.32 1.91 -9.53
N ARG A 62 12.76 3.11 -9.70
CA ARG A 62 13.19 4.00 -10.79
C ARG A 62 14.61 4.48 -10.50
N LYS A 63 15.59 3.85 -11.14
CA LYS A 63 16.94 4.41 -11.24
C LYS A 63 16.83 5.83 -11.80
N CYS A 64 17.31 6.82 -11.06
CA CYS A 64 17.61 8.11 -11.65
C CYS A 64 18.72 7.87 -12.68
N ILE A 65 18.38 7.89 -13.97
CA ILE A 65 19.36 7.80 -15.04
C ILE A 65 20.17 9.09 -14.95
N ASN A 66 21.45 9.01 -14.61
CA ASN A 66 22.31 10.17 -14.64
C ASN A 66 22.61 10.52 -16.10
N PRO A 67 22.15 11.67 -16.63
CA PRO A 67 22.36 12.02 -18.04
C PRO A 67 23.83 12.23 -18.41
N LEU A 68 24.70 12.37 -17.40
CA LEU A 68 26.14 12.56 -17.54
C LEU A 68 26.94 11.27 -17.31
N GLU A 69 26.27 10.13 -17.11
CA GLU A 69 26.93 8.84 -16.95
C GLU A 69 27.71 8.50 -18.24
N GLY A 70 29.05 8.49 -18.15
CA GLY A 70 29.94 8.27 -19.30
C GLY A 70 30.41 9.53 -20.03
N TYR A 71 30.10 10.74 -19.55
CA TYR A 71 30.68 11.96 -20.11
C TYR A 71 32.13 12.12 -19.65
N GLU A 72 33.09 11.89 -20.54
CA GLU A 72 34.48 12.29 -20.36
C GLU A 72 34.74 13.62 -21.07
N LYS A 73 35.19 14.62 -20.30
CA LYS A 73 35.59 15.92 -20.83
C LYS A 73 36.98 15.78 -21.46
N LYS A 74 37.07 15.92 -22.79
CA LYS A 74 38.34 16.09 -23.52
C LYS A 74 38.96 17.46 -23.25
#